data_AF-A0A132N940-F1
#
_entry.id   AF-A0A132N940-F1
#
_cell.length_a   1.000
_cell.length_b   1.000
_cell.length_c   1.000
_cell.angle_alpha   90.00
_cell.angle_beta   90.00
_cell.angle_gamma   90.00
#
_symmetry.space_group_name_H-M   'P 1'
#
loop_
_entity.id
_entity.type
_entity.pdbx_description
1 polymer ?
#
loop_
_entity_poly.entity_id
_entity_poly.type
_entity_poly.pdbx_seq_one_letter_code
_entity_poly.pdbx_strand_id
1 'polypeptide(L)' 'MTEAQEPKHEEGGRVRREKVRIQCNRCGEVYILRGRRNKSGEIETGFVQCICGNTDDFTITPLEPAVR' A
#
# COMPACT_ATOMS: atom_id res chain seq x y z
N MET A 1 -24.29 16.06 -25.24
CA MET A 1 -24.62 16.78 -23.99
C MET A 1 -25.63 15.88 -23.30
N THR A 2 -25.30 15.00 -22.37
CA THR A 2 -24.51 15.06 -21.13
C THR A 2 -24.14 13.59 -20.83
N GLU A 3 -23.11 13.25 -20.06
CA GLU A 3 -23.24 13.10 -18.61
C GLU A 3 -21.84 12.94 -18.02
N ALA A 4 -21.49 13.88 -17.15
CA ALA A 4 -20.42 13.71 -16.20
C ALA A 4 -20.89 12.70 -15.15
N GLN A 5 -20.02 11.74 -14.82
CA GLN A 5 -20.13 10.98 -13.58
C GLN A 5 -18.74 10.86 -12.97
N GLU A 6 -18.42 11.86 -12.17
CA GLU A 6 -17.43 11.81 -11.11
C GLU A 6 -17.98 10.93 -9.97
N PRO A 7 -17.31 9.85 -9.55
CA PRO A 7 -17.64 9.22 -8.29
C PRO A 7 -16.86 9.90 -7.16
N LYS A 8 -17.65 10.75 -6.49
CA LYS A 8 -17.63 11.25 -5.13
C LYS A 8 -16.58 10.67 -4.17
N HIS A 9 -15.87 11.60 -3.53
CA HIS A 9 -15.12 11.42 -2.29
C HIS A 9 -15.94 10.62 -1.26
N GLU A 10 -15.40 9.50 -0.79
CA GLU A 10 -15.94 8.74 0.32
C GLU A 10 -15.02 8.83 1.56
N GLU A 11 -15.52 9.59 2.53
CA GLU A 11 -15.61 9.27 3.95
C GLU A 11 -14.33 9.05 4.77
N GLY A 12 -14.07 10.04 5.65
CA GLY A 12 -13.09 10.01 6.72
C GLY A 12 -13.45 9.05 7.86
N GLY A 13 -13.63 7.77 7.54
CA GLY A 13 -13.46 6.69 8.51
C GLY A 13 -12.00 6.64 8.96
N ARG A 14 -11.75 6.28 10.21
CA ARG A 14 -10.40 6.09 10.75
C ARG A 14 -9.71 4.96 9.98
N VAL A 15 -9.10 5.26 8.82
CA VAL A 15 -8.44 4.26 7.98
C VAL A 15 -7.30 3.67 8.80
N ARG A 16 -7.50 2.43 9.25
CA ARG A 16 -6.50 1.72 10.05
C ARG A 16 -5.31 1.47 9.15
N ARG A 17 -4.23 2.20 9.40
CA ARG A 17 -2.96 1.97 8.71
C ARG A 17 -2.30 0.77 9.33
N GLU A 18 -2.00 -0.24 8.53
CA GLU A 18 -1.28 -1.44 8.94
C GLU A 18 0.19 -1.33 8.57
N LYS A 19 1.07 -1.86 9.42
CA LYS A 19 2.49 -1.97 9.07
C LYS A 19 2.64 -3.07 8.03
N VAL A 20 3.50 -2.84 7.06
CA VAL A 20 3.83 -3.82 6.04
C VAL A 20 5.33 -3.89 5.84
N ARG A 21 5.80 -5.05 5.44
CA ARG A 21 7.15 -5.29 4.94
C ARG A 21 7.09 -5.34 3.42
N ILE A 22 7.89 -4.52 2.76
CA ILE A 22 8.05 -4.47 1.31
C ILE A 22 9.47 -4.96 1.02
N GLN A 23 9.60 -6.03 0.24
CA GLN A 23 10.89 -6.57 -0.18
C GLN A 23 11.04 -6.40 -1.69
N CYS A 24 12.15 -5.80 -2.12
CA CYS A 24 12.53 -5.73 -3.52
C CYS A 24 13.04 -7.09 -3.98
N ASN A 25 12.38 -7.70 -4.97
CA ASN A 25 12.78 -9.01 -5.47
C ASN A 25 14.01 -8.92 -6.40
N ARG A 26 14.38 -7.72 -6.89
CA ARG A 26 15.59 -7.50 -7.70
C ARG A 26 16.88 -7.38 -6.90
N CYS A 27 16.88 -6.63 -5.80
CA CYS A 27 18.09 -6.37 -5.00
C CYS A 27 18.04 -6.87 -3.56
N GLY A 28 16.88 -7.35 -3.09
CA GLY A 28 16.69 -7.86 -1.73
C GLY A 28 16.43 -6.82 -0.65
N GLU A 29 16.43 -5.53 -0.97
CA GLU A 29 16.22 -4.45 -0.01
C GLU A 29 14.84 -4.52 0.66
N VAL A 30 14.76 -4.17 1.94
CA VAL A 30 13.55 -4.33 2.75
C VAL A 30 13.13 -3.00 3.37
N TYR A 31 11.88 -2.61 3.13
CA TYR A 31 11.28 -1.39 3.66
C TYR A 31 10.11 -1.73 4.58
N ILE A 32 10.01 -1.04 5.72
CA ILE A 32 8.85 -1.13 6.61
C ILE A 32 8.06 0.16 6.52
N LEU A 33 6.87 0.10 5.92
CA LEU A 33 5.99 1.25 5.74
C LEU A 33 4.62 0.99 6.37
N ARG A 34 3.76 2.02 6.34
CA ARG A 34 2.37 1.90 6.76
C ARG A 34 1.47 2.04 5.55
N GLY A 35 0.75 0.99 5.22
CA GLY A 35 -0.22 0.99 4.13
C GLY A 35 -1.65 1.21 4.60
N ARG A 36 -2.53 1.55 3.67
CA ARG A 36 -3.98 1.59 3.88
C ARG A 36 -4.59 0.42 3.14
N ARG A 37 -5.50 -0.30 3.81
CA ARG A 37 -6.28 -1.34 3.15
C ARG A 37 -7.40 -0.69 2.34
N ASN A 38 -7.47 -1.00 1.06
CA ASN A 38 -8.55 -0.54 0.18
C ASN A 38 -9.83 -1.38 0.40
N LYS A 39 -10.93 -0.99 -0.25
CA LYS A 39 -12.22 -1.72 -0.16
C LYS A 39 -12.12 -3.17 -0.68
N SER A 40 -11.18 -3.44 -1.59
CA SER A 40 -10.91 -4.77 -2.17
C SER A 40 -10.07 -5.68 -1.25
N GLY A 41 -9.51 -5.14 -0.16
CA GLY A 41 -8.67 -5.88 0.78
C GLY A 41 -7.16 -5.81 0.48
N GLU A 42 -6.74 -5.10 -0.56
CA GLU A 42 -5.34 -4.90 -0.92
C GLU A 42 -4.73 -3.75 -0.10
N ILE A 43 -3.40 -3.74 0.06
CA ILE A 43 -2.70 -2.75 0.86
C ILE A 43 -1.94 -1.77 -0.03
N GLU A 44 -2.37 -0.51 -0.02
CA GLU A 44 -1.71 0.58 -0.71
C GLU A 44 -0.69 1.26 0.20
N THR A 45 0.58 1.27 -0.20
CA THR A 45 1.71 1.72 0.64
C THR A 45 2.33 3.05 0.19
N GLY A 46 1.94 3.56 -0.99
CA GLY A 46 2.54 4.73 -1.63
C GLY A 46 4.00 4.54 -2.04
N PHE A 47 4.52 3.32 -1.97
CA PHE A 47 5.87 2.98 -2.38
C PHE A 47 5.96 2.91 -3.91
N VAL A 48 6.77 3.78 -4.52
CA VAL A 48 6.85 3.93 -5.98
C VAL A 48 8.09 3.23 -6.56
N GLN A 49 9.24 3.31 -5.88
CA GLN A 49 10.51 2.85 -6.44
C GLN A 49 11.50 2.45 -5.33
N CYS A 50 12.22 1.35 -5.54
CA CYS A 50 13.36 0.96 -4.72
C CYS A 50 14.62 1.73 -5.14
N ILE A 51 15.56 1.92 -4.22
CA ILE A 51 16.81 2.65 -4.48
C ILE A 51 17.67 2.02 -5.60
N CYS A 52 17.48 0.74 -5.90
CA CYS A 52 18.14 0.06 -7.03
C CYS A 52 17.53 0.39 -8.41
N GLY A 53 16.43 1.15 -8.46
CA GLY A 53 15.73 1.48 -9.71
C GLY A 53 14.55 0.57 -10.05
N ASN A 54 14.29 -0.49 -9.27
CA ASN A 54 13.11 -1.33 -9.45
C ASN A 54 11.82 -0.54 -9.16
N THR A 55 10.77 -0.71 -9.95
CA THR A 55 9.48 0.02 -9.86
C THR A 55 8.24 -0.87 -9.84
N ASP A 56 8.39 -2.17 -10.11
CA ASP A 56 7.26 -3.09 -10.31
C ASP A 56 7.40 -4.40 -9.52
N ASP A 57 8.62 -4.88 -9.26
CA ASP A 57 8.84 -6.21 -8.71
C ASP A 57 9.07 -6.23 -7.18
N PHE A 58 7.97 -6.15 -6.43
CA PHE A 58 7.98 -6.10 -4.96
C PHE A 58 7.08 -7.15 -4.32
N THR A 59 7.55 -7.71 -3.20
CA THR A 59 6.73 -8.53 -2.31
C THR A 59 6.26 -7.70 -1.13
N ILE A 60 4.94 -7.55 -0.93
CA ILE A 60 4.34 -6.81 0.19
C ILE A 60 3.69 -7.81 1.16
N THR A 61 4.09 -7.79 2.42
CA THR A 61 3.56 -8.67 3.46
C THR A 61 3.06 -7.85 4.65
N PRO A 62 1.80 -8.06 5.10
CA PRO A 62 1.30 -7.48 6.34
C PRO A 62 2.19 -7.89 7.52
N LEU A 63 2.59 -6.92 8.34
CA LEU A 63 3.21 -7.21 9.63
C LEU A 63 2.12 -7.19 10.68
N GLU A 64 1.76 -8.38 11.17
CA GLU A 64 0.83 -8.50 12.28
C GLU A 64 1.36 -7.71 13.48
N PRO A 65 0.50 -6.95 14.18
CA PRO A 65 0.91 -6.33 15.43
C PRO A 65 1.27 -7.46 16.40
N ALA A 66 2.43 -7.37 17.03
CA ALA A 66 2.81 -8.27 18.11
C ALA A 66 1.68 -8.26 19.15
N VAL A 67 0.94 -9.36 19.21
CA VAL A 67 -0.07 -9.62 20.24
C VAL A 67 0.68 -9.56 21.56
N ARG A 68 0.33 -8.57 22.38
CA ARG A 68 0.85 -8.40 23.74
C ARG A 68 0.02 -9.23 24.70
#